data_AF-T2S6U2-F1
#
_entry.id   AF-T2S6U2-F1
#
_cell.length_a   1.000
_cell.length_b   1.000
_cell.length_c   1.000
_cell.angle_alpha   90.00
_cell.angle_beta   90.00
_cell.angle_gamma   90.00
#
_symmetry.space_group_name_H-M   'P 1'
#
loop_
_entity.id
_entity.type
_entity.pdbx_description
1 polymer ?
#
loop_
_entity_poly.entity_id
_entity_poly.type
_entity_poly.pdbx_seq_one_letter_code
_entity_poly.pdbx_strand_id
1 'polypeptide(L)'
;MELLDLDKVIEKGVFEIPDYQRGYAWQIRQLKDFWNDLEHVSKLENKFHYMHSLTLRELENDFGDSAFEIIDGQQRLATSLILLGLLAKIAQHKDPKYDSMNLEPVLSYKYYGLSEAFRAIAEEKKT
;
A
#
# COMPACT_ATOMS: atom_id res chain seq x y z
N MET A 1 -8.57 0.36 -19.19
CA MET A 1 -8.73 0.51 -17.73
C MET A 1 -9.14 -0.84 -17.18
N GLU A 2 -8.35 -1.40 -16.27
CA GLU A 2 -8.55 -2.72 -15.66
C GLU A 2 -8.94 -2.51 -14.20
N LEU A 3 -9.90 -3.29 -13.68
CA LEU A 3 -10.27 -3.26 -12.26
C LEU A 3 -9.53 -4.37 -11.53
N LEU A 4 -8.64 -3.99 -10.63
CA LEU A 4 -7.81 -4.90 -9.85
C LEU A 4 -7.98 -4.62 -8.36
N ASP A 5 -7.99 -5.68 -7.58
CA ASP A 5 -7.75 -5.62 -6.14
C ASP A 5 -6.24 -5.43 -5.88
N LEU A 6 -5.90 -5.18 -4.62
CA LEU A 6 -4.52 -4.88 -4.24
C LEU A 6 -3.58 -6.09 -4.44
N ASP A 7 -4.07 -7.30 -4.25
CA ASP A 7 -3.27 -8.53 -4.46
C ASP A 7 -2.82 -8.62 -5.91
N LYS A 8 -3.75 -8.48 -6.87
CA LYS A 8 -3.44 -8.49 -8.30
C LYS A 8 -2.58 -7.31 -8.74
N VAL A 9 -2.68 -6.16 -8.06
CA VAL A 9 -1.78 -5.03 -8.33
C VAL A 9 -0.35 -5.43 -7.95
N ILE A 10 -0.13 -5.95 -6.74
CA ILE A 10 1.21 -6.30 -6.27
C ILE A 10 1.81 -7.45 -7.11
N GLU A 11 0.98 -8.40 -7.56
CA GLU A 11 1.41 -9.49 -8.46
C GLU A 11 1.90 -9.02 -9.84
N LYS A 12 1.61 -7.77 -10.26
CA LYS A 12 2.08 -7.26 -11.55
C LYS A 12 3.60 -7.11 -11.62
N GLY A 13 4.27 -6.90 -10.49
CA GLY A 13 5.73 -6.78 -10.44
C GLY A 13 6.21 -5.65 -9.55
N VAL A 14 7.33 -5.03 -9.93
CA VAL A 14 8.02 -4.03 -9.10
C VAL A 14 7.49 -2.63 -9.41
N PHE A 15 7.28 -1.84 -8.35
CA PHE A 15 6.79 -0.47 -8.45
C PHE A 15 7.88 0.52 -8.03
N GLU A 16 8.17 1.47 -8.92
CA GLU A 16 9.13 2.53 -8.70
C GLU A 16 8.41 3.87 -8.48
N ILE A 17 8.90 4.63 -7.51
CA ILE A 17 8.50 6.02 -7.29
C ILE A 17 9.55 6.90 -7.98
N PRO A 18 9.21 7.60 -9.06
CA PRO A 18 10.19 8.40 -9.79
C PRO A 18 10.57 9.67 -9.02
N ASP A 19 11.79 10.16 -9.21
CA ASP A 19 12.38 11.28 -8.48
C ASP A 19 11.58 12.59 -8.54
N TYR A 20 10.77 12.77 -9.59
CA TYR A 20 9.93 13.95 -9.75
C TYR A 20 8.64 13.90 -8.90
N GLN A 21 8.31 12.77 -8.30
CA GLN A 21 7.20 12.67 -7.36
C GLN A 21 7.61 13.21 -5.99
N ARG A 22 6.66 13.83 -5.31
CA ARG A 22 6.88 14.29 -3.94
C ARG A 22 6.90 13.13 -2.95
N GLY A 23 7.57 13.36 -1.82
CA GLY A 23 7.50 12.50 -0.64
C GLY A 23 6.08 12.33 -0.08
N TYR A 24 5.93 11.50 0.94
CA TYR A 24 4.63 11.25 1.55
C TYR A 24 4.06 12.54 2.16
N ALA A 25 2.85 12.93 1.73
CA ALA A 25 2.32 14.26 2.04
C ALA A 25 0.85 14.26 2.48
N TRP A 26 0.21 13.08 2.57
CA TRP A 26 -1.12 12.97 3.14
C TRP A 26 -1.13 13.45 4.59
N GLN A 27 -2.05 14.38 4.87
CA GLN A 27 -2.29 14.93 6.20
C GLN A 27 -3.47 14.22 6.84
N ILE A 28 -3.76 14.57 8.10
CA ILE A 28 -4.82 13.96 8.89
C ILE A 28 -6.19 13.95 8.18
N ARG A 29 -6.47 14.96 7.34
CA ARG A 29 -7.72 15.01 6.57
C ARG A 29 -7.80 13.86 5.56
N GLN A 30 -6.78 13.69 4.72
CA GLN A 30 -6.76 12.60 3.73
C GLN A 30 -6.76 11.23 4.40
N LEU A 31 -6.06 11.08 5.53
CA LEU A 31 -6.07 9.86 6.32
C LEU A 31 -7.46 9.53 6.88
N LYS A 32 -8.21 10.53 7.33
CA LYS A 32 -9.60 10.37 7.78
C LYS A 32 -10.51 9.95 6.63
N ASP A 33 -10.36 10.59 5.47
CA ASP A 33 -11.16 10.25 4.29
C ASP A 33 -10.89 8.79 3.87
N PHE A 34 -9.62 8.39 3.81
CA PHE A 34 -9.21 7.00 3.56
C PHE A 34 -9.80 6.01 4.57
N TRP A 35 -9.75 6.35 5.87
CA TRP A 35 -10.30 5.48 6.91
C TRP A 35 -11.83 5.36 6.83
N ASN A 36 -12.53 6.47 6.57
CA ASN A 36 -13.98 6.49 6.43
C ASN A 36 -14.44 5.61 5.27
N ASP A 37 -13.70 5.62 4.16
CA ASP A 37 -13.96 4.74 3.02
C ASP A 37 -13.87 3.25 3.42
N LEU A 38 -12.83 2.87 4.17
CA LEU A 38 -12.68 1.50 4.69
C LEU A 38 -13.80 1.12 5.66
N GLU A 39 -14.15 2.02 6.58
CA GLU A 39 -15.22 1.80 7.54
C GLU A 39 -16.56 1.62 6.83
N HIS A 40 -16.83 2.44 5.81
CA HIS A 40 -18.04 2.35 5.01
C HIS A 40 -18.13 0.98 4.30
N VAL A 41 -17.04 0.51 3.67
CA VAL A 41 -17.00 -0.81 3.03
C VAL A 41 -17.22 -1.94 4.02
N SER A 42 -16.63 -1.84 5.22
CA SER A 42 -16.76 -2.88 6.24
C SER A 42 -18.21 -3.16 6.67
N LYS A 43 -19.11 -2.17 6.45
CA LYS A 43 -20.55 -2.24 6.77
C LYS A 43 -21.39 -2.74 5.59
N LEU A 44 -20.82 -2.87 4.40
CA LEU A 44 -21.51 -3.31 3.19
C LEU A 44 -21.20 -4.78 2.92
N GLU A 45 -22.19 -5.66 3.04
CA GLU A 45 -22.03 -7.06 2.66
C GLU A 45 -21.75 -7.20 1.16
N ASN A 46 -20.66 -7.89 0.80
CA ASN A 46 -20.29 -8.25 -0.58
C ASN A 46 -20.16 -7.08 -1.58
N LYS A 47 -19.78 -5.88 -1.12
CA LYS A 47 -19.47 -4.75 -2.02
C LYS A 47 -18.00 -4.37 -1.97
N PHE A 48 -17.45 -4.01 -3.12
CA PHE A 48 -16.11 -3.43 -3.24
C PHE A 48 -16.22 -1.90 -3.28
N HIS A 49 -15.20 -1.21 -2.79
CA HIS A 49 -15.05 0.23 -2.97
C HIS A 49 -13.95 0.54 -3.95
N TYR A 50 -14.25 1.46 -4.84
CA TYR A 50 -13.30 1.95 -5.81
C TYR A 50 -12.43 3.04 -5.15
N MET A 51 -11.20 2.70 -4.78
CA MET A 51 -10.24 3.60 -4.14
C MET A 51 -9.56 4.60 -5.10
N HIS A 52 -10.20 4.90 -6.23
CA HIS A 52 -9.63 5.67 -7.35
C HIS A 52 -8.56 4.93 -8.16
N SER A 53 -8.21 5.47 -9.32
CA SER A 53 -7.27 4.84 -10.26
C SER A 53 -5.84 4.83 -9.74
N LEU A 54 -5.07 3.80 -10.07
CA LEU A 54 -3.60 3.78 -10.00
C LEU A 54 -3.08 3.91 -11.42
N THR A 55 -2.31 4.96 -11.71
CA THR A 55 -1.75 5.18 -13.04
C THR A 55 -0.29 4.76 -13.05
N LEU A 56 0.04 3.84 -13.96
CA LEU A 56 1.35 3.23 -14.07
C LEU A 56 1.91 3.46 -15.47
N ARG A 57 3.23 3.64 -15.55
CA ARG A 57 3.99 3.56 -16.79
C ARG A 57 4.86 2.31 -16.71
N GLU A 58 4.67 1.38 -17.64
CA GLU A 58 5.54 0.21 -17.75
C GLU A 58 6.94 0.66 -18.14
N LEU A 59 7.94 0.11 -17.44
CA LEU A 59 9.35 0.29 -17.72
C LEU A 59 9.84 -0.88 -18.56
N GLU A 60 10.57 -0.59 -19.62
CA GLU A 60 11.30 -1.63 -20.33
C GLU A 60 12.40 -2.16 -19.42
N ASN A 61 12.39 -3.47 -19.16
CA ASN A 61 13.50 -4.14 -18.52
C ASN A 61 13.88 -5.41 -19.28
N ASP A 62 15.18 -5.66 -19.33
CA ASP A 62 15.76 -6.83 -19.99
C ASP A 62 15.78 -8.07 -19.07
N PHE A 63 15.33 -7.93 -17.82
CA PHE A 63 15.54 -8.91 -16.75
C PHE A 63 14.30 -9.76 -16.41
N GLY A 64 13.16 -9.52 -17.07
CA GLY A 64 12.01 -10.43 -17.07
C GLY A 64 10.96 -10.20 -15.97
N ASP A 65 11.24 -9.37 -14.97
CA ASP A 65 10.26 -8.94 -13.97
C ASP A 65 9.63 -7.62 -14.40
N SER A 66 8.34 -7.56 -14.75
CA SER A 66 7.67 -6.31 -15.12
C SER A 66 7.86 -5.22 -14.05
N ALA A 67 8.37 -4.06 -14.46
CA ALA A 67 8.60 -2.91 -13.59
C ALA A 67 7.71 -1.74 -14.04
N PHE A 68 7.22 -0.96 -13.08
CA PHE A 68 6.28 0.11 -13.32
C PHE A 68 6.64 1.36 -12.53
N GLU A 69 6.69 2.51 -13.20
CA GLU A 69 6.71 3.80 -12.51
C GLU A 69 5.28 4.21 -12.13
N ILE A 70 5.13 4.69 -10.89
CA ILE A 70 3.87 5.23 -10.41
C ILE A 70 3.72 6.69 -10.88
N ILE A 71 2.74 6.94 -11.73
CA ILE A 71 2.40 8.27 -12.25
C ILE A 71 1.36 8.97 -11.37
N ASP A 72 0.34 8.24 -10.90
CA ASP A 72 -0.63 8.72 -9.92
C ASP A 72 -1.05 7.59 -8.98
N GLY A 73 -1.42 7.94 -7.74
CA GLY A 73 -1.89 7.00 -6.73
C GLY A 73 -0.84 6.56 -5.71
N GLN A 74 0.39 7.08 -5.79
CA GLN A 74 1.49 6.79 -4.86
C GLN A 74 1.08 6.89 -3.39
N GLN A 75 0.42 7.98 -2.98
CA GLN A 75 0.06 8.21 -1.58
C GLN A 75 -1.01 7.23 -1.08
N ARG A 76 -1.94 6.85 -1.97
CA ARG A 76 -2.97 5.84 -1.69
C ARG A 76 -2.32 4.48 -1.50
N LEU A 77 -1.48 4.07 -2.46
CA LEU A 77 -0.77 2.80 -2.42
C LEU A 77 0.12 2.70 -1.17
N ALA A 78 0.92 3.73 -0.89
CA ALA A 78 1.77 3.79 0.30
C ALA A 78 0.96 3.65 1.60
N THR A 79 -0.18 4.36 1.72
CA THR A 79 -1.03 4.28 2.92
C THR A 79 -1.65 2.88 3.08
N SER A 80 -2.11 2.26 2.00
CA SER A 80 -2.63 0.90 2.02
C SER A 80 -1.58 -0.12 2.46
N LEU A 81 -0.36 -0.03 1.92
CA LEU A 81 0.75 -0.92 2.29
C LEU A 81 1.18 -0.74 3.75
N ILE A 82 1.26 0.51 4.23
CA ILE A 82 1.53 0.82 5.64
C ILE A 82 0.48 0.18 6.55
N LEU A 83 -0.81 0.35 6.22
CA LEU A 83 -1.91 -0.23 7.00
C LEU A 83 -1.81 -1.77 7.03
N LEU A 84 -1.59 -2.41 5.89
CA LEU A 84 -1.42 -3.85 5.82
C LEU A 84 -0.23 -4.34 6.66
N GLY A 85 0.91 -3.65 6.59
CA GLY A 85 2.08 -3.97 7.40
C GLY A 85 1.80 -3.85 8.91
N LEU A 86 1.05 -2.84 9.33
CA LEU A 86 0.63 -2.67 10.73
C LEU A 86 -0.33 -3.77 11.18
N LEU A 87 -1.35 -4.08 10.37
CA LEU A 87 -2.30 -5.15 10.66
C LEU A 87 -1.58 -6.51 10.78
N ALA A 88 -0.65 -6.78 9.87
CA ALA A 88 0.12 -8.00 9.86
C ALA A 88 1.05 -8.10 11.07
N LYS A 89 1.64 -6.99 11.53
CA LYS A 89 2.40 -6.94 12.78
C LYS A 89 1.53 -7.16 14.01
N ILE A 90 0.35 -6.54 14.08
CA ILE A 90 -0.60 -6.70 15.20
C ILE A 90 -1.05 -8.15 15.30
N ALA A 91 -1.40 -8.78 14.18
CA ALA A 91 -1.85 -10.16 14.17
C ALA A 91 -0.75 -11.16 14.56
N GLN A 92 0.50 -10.94 14.15
CA GLN A 92 1.64 -11.76 14.60
C GLN A 92 1.87 -11.71 16.12
N HIS A 93 1.56 -10.57 16.76
CA HIS A 93 1.75 -10.39 18.21
C HIS A 93 0.53 -10.82 19.05
N LYS A 94 -0.39 -11.60 18.46
CA LYS A 94 -1.49 -12.33 19.11
C LYS A 94 -2.19 -11.58 20.24
N ASP A 95 -3.10 -10.68 19.87
CA ASP A 95 -4.37 -10.62 20.58
C ASP A 95 -5.23 -11.82 20.09
N PRO A 96 -5.67 -12.74 20.97
CA PRO A 96 -6.45 -13.94 20.62
C PRO A 96 -7.70 -13.68 19.77
N LYS A 97 -8.17 -12.42 19.74
CA LYS A 97 -9.34 -12.00 18.95
C LYS A 97 -9.13 -12.03 17.43
N TYR A 98 -7.88 -11.97 16.95
CA TYR A 98 -7.57 -11.82 15.51
C TYR A 98 -6.88 -13.04 14.88
N ASP A 99 -6.89 -14.19 15.57
CA ASP A 99 -6.17 -15.43 15.20
C ASP A 99 -6.68 -16.11 13.91
N SER A 100 -7.79 -15.64 13.32
CA SER A 100 -8.42 -16.25 12.13
C SER A 100 -8.00 -15.64 10.78
N MET A 101 -7.18 -14.58 10.77
CA MET A 101 -6.73 -13.96 9.51
C MET A 101 -5.44 -14.60 9.01
N ASN A 102 -5.46 -15.19 7.80
CA ASN A 102 -4.26 -15.70 7.14
C ASN A 102 -3.47 -14.52 6.54
N LEU A 103 -2.38 -14.15 7.22
CA LEU A 103 -1.57 -12.98 6.87
C LEU A 103 -0.18 -13.36 6.32
N GLU A 104 0.08 -14.66 6.14
CA GLU A 104 1.32 -15.18 5.55
C GLU A 104 1.70 -14.47 4.24
N PRO A 105 0.79 -14.11 3.31
CA PRO A 105 1.17 -13.38 2.10
C PRO A 105 1.78 -12.01 2.43
N VAL A 106 1.16 -11.22 3.31
CA VAL A 106 1.63 -9.88 3.71
C VAL A 106 2.95 -9.94 4.47
N LEU A 107 3.15 -11.01 5.24
CA LEU A 107 4.34 -11.23 6.08
C LEU A 107 5.51 -11.87 5.34
N SER A 108 5.21 -12.70 4.35
CA SER A 108 6.19 -13.35 3.48
C SER A 108 6.73 -12.43 2.40
N TYR A 109 6.03 -11.31 2.10
CA TYR A 109 6.64 -10.19 1.40
C TYR A 109 7.83 -9.69 2.25
N LYS A 110 9.04 -10.13 1.88
CA LYS A 110 10.30 -9.55 2.33
C LYS A 110 10.38 -8.11 1.80
N TYR A 111 9.64 -7.20 2.42
CA TYR A 111 9.87 -5.79 2.27
C TYR A 111 11.22 -5.49 2.92
N TYR A 112 12.26 -5.45 2.07
CA TYR A 112 13.54 -4.89 2.45
C TYR A 112 13.30 -3.47 2.98
N GLY A 113 13.39 -3.32 4.30
CA GLY A 113 13.45 -2.02 4.93
C GLY A 113 12.12 -1.30 5.10
N LEU A 114 11.04 -1.93 5.57
CA LEU A 114 9.92 -1.15 6.14
C LEU A 114 10.42 -0.19 7.23
N SER A 115 11.38 -0.61 8.07
CA SER A 115 12.03 0.29 9.03
C SER A 115 12.76 1.44 8.36
N GLU A 116 13.39 1.21 7.20
CA GLU A 116 14.11 2.22 6.41
C GLU A 116 13.14 3.16 5.69
N ALA A 117 12.05 2.65 5.12
CA ALA A 117 10.99 3.41 4.47
C ALA A 117 10.20 4.25 5.50
N PHE A 118 9.87 3.67 6.66
CA PHE A 118 9.29 4.41 7.79
C PHE A 118 10.27 5.46 8.33
N ARG A 119 11.57 5.14 8.41
CA ARG A 119 12.60 6.10 8.83
C ARG A 119 12.72 7.25 7.82
N ALA A 120 12.77 6.96 6.53
CA ALA A 120 12.81 7.97 5.47
C ALA A 120 11.57 8.88 5.49
N ILE A 121 10.37 8.32 5.69
CA ILE A 121 9.13 9.10 5.79
C ILE A 121 9.08 9.91 7.10
N ALA A 122 9.65 9.40 8.20
CA ALA A 122 9.66 10.09 9.50
C ALA A 122 10.80 11.12 9.64
N GLU A 123 11.90 10.97 8.91
CA GLU A 123 13.10 11.83 8.95
C GLU A 123 13.02 13.04 8.01
N GLU A 124 12.02 13.16 7.12
CA GLU A 124 11.70 14.40 6.37
C GLU A 124 11.09 15.52 7.26
N LYS A 125 11.57 15.64 8.50
CA LYS A 125 11.44 16.85 9.32
C LYS A 125 12.76 17.20 9.95
N LYS A 126 13.66 17.79 9.15
CA LYS A 126 14.54 18.91 9.52
C LYS A 126 15.49 19.22 8.36
N THR A 127 15.14 20.18 7.54
CA THR A 127 16.03 21.34 7.24
C THR A 127 15.14 22.51 6.85
#